data_AF-F3FVR3-F1
#
_entry.id   AF-F3FVR3-F1
#
_cell.length_a   1.000
_cell.length_b   1.000
_cell.length_c   1.000
_cell.angle_alpha   90.00
_cell.angle_beta   90.00
_cell.angle_gamma   90.00
#
_symmetry.space_group_name_H-M   'P 1'
#
loop_
_entity.id
_entity.type
_entity.pdbx_description
1 polymer ?
#
loop_
_entity_poly.entity_id
_entity_poly.type
_entity_poly.pdbx_seq_one_letter_code
_entity_poly.pdbx_strand_id
1 'polypeptide(L)'
;MQAQFDPRRIRMDLHQAPMMRLHYAEDPVNQSWVAVLLFHHLIDDATSLALLGAEIEAFRQGRGNHLPASVPYRNHVAQARLSMSREEHEAFFRDMLADVDEPTLPFGLQDVQGDG
;
A
#
# COMPACT_ATOMS: atom_id res chain seq x y z
N MET A 1 -12.14 18.30 9.81
CA MET A 1 -11.17 17.61 8.93
C MET A 1 -11.78 16.43 8.17
N GLN A 2 -12.48 15.47 8.80
CA GLN A 2 -12.96 14.23 8.16
C GLN A 2 -13.71 14.41 6.82
N ALA A 3 -14.58 15.41 6.68
CA ALA A 3 -15.33 15.62 5.43
C ALA A 3 -14.46 16.04 4.22
N GLN A 4 -13.26 16.57 4.46
CA GLN A 4 -12.31 16.97 3.41
C GLN A 4 -11.40 15.83 2.96
N PHE A 5 -11.34 14.70 3.69
CA PHE A 5 -10.40 13.60 3.44
C PHE A 5 -11.10 12.25 3.22
N ASP A 6 -12.37 12.25 2.82
CA ASP A 6 -13.07 11.00 2.48
C ASP A 6 -12.40 10.35 1.26
N PRO A 7 -11.79 9.16 1.38
CA PRO A 7 -11.12 8.49 0.27
C PRO A 7 -12.10 8.14 -0.87
N ARG A 8 -13.41 8.10 -0.61
CA ARG A 8 -14.44 7.94 -1.65
C ARG A 8 -14.64 9.21 -2.48
N ARG A 9 -14.16 10.36 -2.01
CA ARG A 9 -14.25 11.67 -2.70
C ARG A 9 -12.90 12.15 -3.21
N ILE A 10 -11.80 11.77 -2.55
CA ILE A 10 -10.44 12.04 -3.01
C ILE A 10 -9.97 10.88 -3.88
N ARG A 11 -10.03 11.07 -5.20
CA ARG A 11 -9.35 10.19 -6.15
C ARG A 11 -7.95 10.71 -6.46
N MET A 12 -7.00 9.79 -6.62
CA MET A 12 -5.67 10.10 -7.13
C MET A 12 -5.60 9.63 -8.60
N ASP A 13 -5.10 10.50 -9.47
CA ASP A 13 -4.81 10.12 -10.86
C ASP A 13 -3.55 9.23 -10.86
N LEU A 14 -3.71 7.97 -11.26
CA LEU A 14 -2.63 6.97 -11.28
C LEU A 14 -1.51 7.29 -12.28
N HIS A 15 -1.76 8.19 -13.24
CA HIS A 15 -0.76 8.63 -14.20
C HIS A 15 0.08 9.81 -13.71
N GLN A 16 -0.25 10.38 -12.54
CA GLN A 16 0.41 11.56 -12.00
C GLN A 16 1.05 11.26 -10.64
N ALA A 17 2.37 11.44 -10.57
CA ALA A 17 3.08 11.43 -9.31
C ALA A 17 2.91 12.78 -8.57
N PRO A 18 2.99 12.80 -7.22
CA PRO A 18 3.11 11.66 -6.32
C PRO A 18 1.74 11.00 -6.00
N MET A 19 1.72 9.67 -5.87
CA MET A 19 0.55 8.90 -5.40
C MET A 19 0.39 8.93 -3.87
N MET A 20 0.79 10.04 -3.25
CA MET A 20 0.65 10.29 -1.81
C MET A 20 0.53 11.78 -1.52
N ARG A 21 -0.17 12.13 -0.42
CA ARG A 21 -0.35 13.51 0.04
C ARG A 21 -0.35 13.56 1.57
N LEU A 22 0.41 14.50 2.13
CA LEU A 22 0.39 14.80 3.56
C LEU A 22 -0.38 16.10 3.78
N HIS A 23 -1.49 16.01 4.50
CA HIS A 23 -2.20 17.17 5.02
C HIS A 23 -1.89 17.30 6.50
N TYR A 24 -1.70 18.53 6.98
CA TYR A 24 -1.43 18.76 8.39
C TYR A 24 -2.05 20.08 8.83
N ALA A 25 -2.40 20.15 10.11
CA ALA A 25 -2.89 21.37 10.74
C ALA A 25 -2.44 21.41 12.20
N GLU A 26 -2.27 22.62 12.70
CA GLU A 26 -2.10 22.85 14.13
C GLU A 26 -3.44 22.60 14.83
N ASP A 27 -3.38 21.92 15.98
CA ASP A 27 -4.46 21.78 16.94
C ASP A 27 -4.16 22.69 18.14
N PRO A 28 -4.68 23.94 18.15
CA PRO A 28 -4.38 24.91 19.19
C PRO A 28 -4.99 24.53 20.54
N VAL A 29 -6.00 23.66 20.58
CA VAL A 29 -6.65 23.23 21.83
C VAL A 29 -5.73 22.30 22.60
N ASN A 30 -5.12 21.34 21.89
CA ASN A 30 -4.19 20.37 22.49
C ASN A 30 -2.71 20.77 22.36
N GLN A 31 -2.43 21.96 21.82
CA GLN A 31 -1.07 22.44 21.53
C GLN A 31 -0.25 21.41 20.75
N SER A 32 -0.88 20.78 19.76
CA SER A 32 -0.32 19.66 19.01
C SER A 32 -0.47 19.85 17.51
N TRP A 33 0.06 18.92 16.73
CA TRP A 33 -0.13 18.88 15.28
C TRP A 33 -0.89 17.61 14.92
N VAL A 34 -1.85 17.76 14.03
CA VAL A 34 -2.57 16.63 13.44
C VAL A 34 -2.15 16.52 11.99
N ALA A 35 -1.77 15.31 11.58
CA ALA A 35 -1.42 15.01 10.20
C ALA A 35 -2.29 13.86 9.66
N VAL A 36 -2.69 13.97 8.41
CA VAL A 36 -3.38 12.96 7.63
C VAL A 36 -2.52 12.64 6.42
N LEU A 37 -2.00 11.41 6.38
CA LEU A 37 -1.29 10.91 5.21
C LEU A 37 -2.25 10.08 4.36
N LEU A 38 -2.39 10.47 3.10
CA LEU A 38 -3.13 9.76 2.06
C LEU A 38 -2.12 9.11 1.11
N PHE A 39 -2.37 7.88 0.70
CA PHE A 39 -1.60 7.13 -0.29
C PHE A 39 -2.54 6.24 -1.08
N HIS A 40 -2.16 5.92 -2.31
CA HIS A 40 -2.88 4.93 -3.11
C HIS A 40 -2.31 3.54 -2.83
N HIS A 41 -3.14 2.54 -2.52
CA HIS A 41 -2.75 1.13 -2.28
C HIS A 41 -1.99 0.44 -3.44
N LEU A 42 -1.73 1.14 -4.54
CA LEU A 42 -0.85 0.66 -5.61
C LEU A 42 0.63 0.79 -5.21
N ILE A 43 0.96 1.69 -4.28
CA ILE A 43 2.34 2.00 -3.86
C ILE A 43 2.66 1.53 -2.44
N ASP A 44 1.71 0.93 -1.74
CA ASP A 44 1.84 0.45 -0.38
C ASP A 44 1.08 -0.87 -0.17
N ASP A 45 1.51 -1.59 0.85
CA ASP A 45 0.83 -2.75 1.42
C ASP A 45 0.84 -2.67 2.96
N ALA A 46 0.17 -3.62 3.63
CA ALA A 46 0.11 -3.67 5.09
C ALA A 46 1.50 -3.72 5.76
N THR A 47 2.48 -4.36 5.12
CA THR A 47 3.85 -4.44 5.65
C THR A 47 4.53 -3.08 5.60
N SER A 48 4.43 -2.38 4.47
CA SER A 48 5.00 -1.05 4.29
C SER A 48 4.40 -0.01 5.23
N LEU A 49 3.10 -0.11 5.54
CA LEU A 49 2.44 0.77 6.50
C LEU A 49 2.89 0.52 7.94
N ALA A 50 3.08 -0.75 8.32
CA ALA A 50 3.63 -1.08 9.63
C ALA A 50 5.06 -0.53 9.79
N LEU A 51 5.88 -0.65 8.75
CA LEU A 51 7.25 -0.09 8.74
C LEU A 51 7.23 1.44 8.85
N LEU A 52 6.40 2.12 8.06
CA LEU A 52 6.26 3.58 8.11
C LEU A 52 5.86 4.06 9.52
N GLY A 53 4.90 3.38 10.17
CA GLY A 53 4.52 3.69 11.54
C GLY A 53 5.67 3.53 12.54
N ALA A 54 6.46 2.46 12.40
CA ALA A 54 7.64 2.23 13.24
C ALA A 54 8.74 3.29 13.03
N GLU A 55 8.97 3.71 11.79
CA GLU A 55 9.94 4.76 11.45
C GLU A 55 9.49 6.12 12.01
N ILE A 56 8.22 6.48 11.85
CA ILE A 56 7.64 7.70 12.42
C ILE A 56 7.86 7.74 13.94
N GLU A 57 7.58 6.65 14.65
CA GLU A 57 7.79 6.60 16.10
C GLU A 57 9.27 6.64 16.48
N ALA A 58 10.16 6.03 15.70
CA ALA A 58 11.61 6.14 15.91
C ALA A 58 12.08 7.60 15.78
N PHE A 59 11.61 8.34 14.77
CA PHE A 59 11.89 9.77 14.64
C PHE A 59 11.32 10.57 15.81
N ARG A 60 10.09 10.27 16.24
CA ARG A 60 9.43 10.94 17.37
C ARG A 60 10.19 10.76 18.68
N GLN A 61 10.89 9.64 18.85
CA GLN A 61 11.73 9.34 20.01
C GLN A 61 13.19 9.79 19.85
N GLY A 62 13.55 10.50 18.77
CA GLY A 62 14.94 10.91 18.51
C GLY A 62 15.88 9.75 18.14
N ARG A 63 15.33 8.58 17.82
CA ARG A 63 16.06 7.36 17.45
C ARG A 63 16.19 7.17 15.93
N GLY A 64 15.70 8.10 15.12
CA GLY A 64 15.73 8.01 13.64
C GLY A 64 17.12 7.76 13.04
N ASN A 65 18.19 8.25 13.67
CA ASN A 65 19.57 8.01 13.22
C ASN A 65 20.05 6.55 13.37
N HIS A 66 19.29 5.71 14.08
CA HIS A 66 19.57 4.27 14.23
C HIS A 66 18.78 3.42 13.24
N LEU A 67 17.91 4.03 12.41
CA LEU A 67 17.20 3.30 11.37
C LEU A 67 18.18 2.85 10.28
N PRO A 68 18.01 1.63 9.74
CA PRO A 68 18.81 1.20 8.61
C PRO A 68 18.54 2.08 7.39
N ALA A 69 19.50 2.12 6.45
CA ALA A 69 19.27 2.77 5.17
C ALA A 69 18.11 2.10 4.44
N SER A 70 17.21 2.89 3.87
CA SER A 70 16.10 2.39 3.07
C SER A 70 16.63 1.65 1.84
N VAL A 71 16.15 0.43 1.62
CA VAL A 71 16.45 -0.36 0.43
C VAL A 71 15.45 0.03 -0.67
N PRO A 72 15.89 0.47 -1.85
CA PRO A 72 14.98 0.83 -2.92
C PRO A 72 14.06 -0.33 -3.31
N TYR A 73 12.75 -0.11 -3.33
CA TYR A 73 11.76 -1.15 -3.64
C TYR A 73 11.99 -1.84 -5.00
N ARG A 74 12.59 -1.14 -5.98
CA ARG A 74 13.01 -1.72 -7.26
C ARG A 74 13.94 -2.93 -7.12
N ASN A 75 14.70 -3.03 -6.03
CA ASN A 75 15.57 -4.19 -5.76
C ASN A 75 14.72 -5.41 -5.39
N HIS A 76 13.66 -5.22 -4.61
CA HIS A 76 12.69 -6.28 -4.32
C HIS A 76 11.97 -6.73 -5.58
N VAL A 77 11.53 -5.79 -6.44
CA VAL A 77 10.93 -6.11 -7.75
C VAL A 77 11.89 -6.91 -8.63
N ALA A 78 13.16 -6.52 -8.68
CA ALA A 78 14.18 -7.27 -9.43
C ALA A 78 14.36 -8.67 -8.87
N GLN A 79 14.46 -8.81 -7.55
CA GLN A 79 14.59 -10.12 -6.89
C GLN A 79 13.40 -11.03 -7.21
N ALA A 80 12.16 -10.54 -7.03
CA ALA A 80 10.95 -11.31 -7.29
C ALA A 80 10.82 -11.76 -8.76
N ARG A 81 11.38 -10.99 -9.70
CA ARG A 81 11.39 -11.34 -11.14
C ARG A 81 12.51 -12.31 -11.52
N LEU A 82 13.59 -12.38 -10.75
CA LEU A 82 14.78 -13.16 -11.08
C LEU A 82 14.94 -14.44 -10.25
N SER A 83 14.18 -14.59 -9.16
CA SER A 83 14.40 -15.66 -8.17
C SER A 83 13.89 -17.05 -8.59
N MET A 84 12.95 -17.15 -9.54
CA MET A 84 12.40 -18.43 -10.06
C MET A 84 11.94 -18.27 -11.51
N SER A 85 11.93 -19.35 -12.28
CA SER A 85 11.42 -19.30 -13.65
C SER A 85 9.90 -19.10 -13.66
N ARG A 86 9.40 -18.36 -14.64
CA ARG A 86 7.95 -18.14 -14.79
C ARG A 86 7.22 -19.47 -14.98
N GLU A 87 7.87 -20.40 -15.65
CA GLU A 87 7.39 -21.73 -15.98
C GLU A 87 7.17 -22.58 -14.73
N GLU A 88 8.07 -22.52 -13.75
CA GLU A 88 7.91 -23.21 -12.46
C GLU A 88 6.73 -22.65 -11.65
N HIS A 89 6.58 -21.32 -11.60
CA HIS A 89 5.41 -20.71 -10.95
C HIS A 89 4.11 -21.12 -11.64
N GLU A 90 4.07 -21.11 -12.96
CA GLU A 90 2.88 -21.47 -13.72
C GLU A 90 2.51 -22.95 -13.53
N ALA A 91 3.50 -23.85 -13.59
CA ALA A 91 3.28 -25.27 -13.36
C ALA A 91 2.72 -25.54 -11.96
N PHE A 92 3.26 -24.86 -10.94
CA PHE A 92 2.78 -24.95 -9.57
C PHE A 92 1.32 -24.49 -9.43
N PHE A 93 0.97 -23.29 -9.91
CA PHE A 93 -0.39 -22.78 -9.79
C PHE A 93 -1.39 -23.56 -10.65
N ARG A 94 -0.95 -24.09 -11.80
CA ARG A 94 -1.77 -24.95 -12.65
C ARG A 94 -2.13 -26.26 -11.95
N ASP A 95 -1.16 -26.89 -11.27
CA ASP A 95 -1.41 -28.10 -10.49
C ASP A 95 -2.27 -27.82 -9.25
N MET A 96 -1.95 -26.73 -8.52
CA MET A 96 -2.69 -26.30 -7.33
C MET A 96 -4.16 -25.98 -7.59
N LEU A 97 -4.49 -25.45 -8.77
CA LEU A 97 -5.84 -25.03 -9.14
C LEU A 97 -6.49 -26.01 -10.13
N ALA A 98 -5.94 -27.22 -10.30
CA ALA A 98 -6.39 -28.17 -11.33
C ALA A 98 -7.82 -28.69 -11.10
N ASP A 99 -8.29 -28.69 -9.86
CA ASP A 99 -9.63 -29.12 -9.43
C ASP A 99 -10.61 -27.95 -9.24
N VAL A 100 -10.18 -26.72 -9.56
CA VAL A 100 -11.03 -25.53 -9.49
C VAL A 100 -11.74 -25.34 -10.83
N ASP A 101 -12.96 -25.85 -10.92
CA ASP A 101 -13.77 -25.79 -12.15
C ASP A 101 -14.41 -24.42 -12.42
N GLU A 102 -14.68 -23.62 -11.37
CA GLU A 102 -15.28 -22.29 -11.47
C GLU A 102 -14.64 -21.30 -10.48
N PRO A 103 -14.39 -20.03 -10.89
CA PRO A 103 -13.93 -19.02 -9.95
C PRO A 103 -15.01 -18.80 -8.89
N THR A 104 -14.62 -18.78 -7.62
CA THR A 104 -15.53 -18.34 -6.55
C THR A 104 -15.83 -16.85 -6.76
N LEU A 105 -16.99 -16.55 -7.34
CA LEU A 105 -17.42 -15.17 -7.54
C LEU A 105 -17.55 -14.50 -6.18
N PRO A 106 -16.93 -13.33 -5.95
CA PRO A 106 -17.17 -12.57 -4.74
C PRO A 106 -18.67 -12.25 -4.67
N PHE A 107 -19.35 -12.83 -3.66
CA PHE A 107 -20.79 -12.70 -3.43
C PHE A 107 -21.70 -13.20 -4.57
N GLY A 108 -21.21 -14.09 -5.46
CA GLY A 108 -22.00 -14.56 -6.60
C GLY A 108 -22.23 -13.52 -7.70
N LEU A 109 -21.51 -12.39 -7.66
CA LEU A 109 -21.62 -11.32 -8.63
C LEU A 109 -20.64 -11.58 -9.79
N GLN A 110 -21.19 -11.88 -10.97
CA GLN A 110 -20.43 -12.19 -12.17
C GLN A 110 -19.90 -10.94 -12.88
N ASP A 111 -20.39 -9.75 -12.53
CA ASP A 111 -20.06 -8.48 -13.15
C ASP A 111 -19.84 -7.40 -12.09
N VAL A 112 -18.58 -7.28 -11.64
CA VAL A 112 -18.14 -6.23 -10.71
C VAL A 112 -17.37 -5.16 -11.49
N GLN A 113 -17.87 -4.75 -12.67
CA GLN A 113 -17.47 -3.48 -13.27
C GLN A 113 -18.20 -2.34 -12.54
N GLY A 114 -17.75 -2.02 -11.33
CA GLY A 114 -18.33 -0.97 -10.51
C GLY A 114 -17.25 -0.23 -9.74
N ASP A 115 -16.80 0.87 -10.33
CA ASP A 115 -15.97 1.96 -9.81
C ASP A 115 -14.83 1.53 -8.86
N GLY A 116 -13.70 1.17 -9.47
CA GLY A 116 -12.39 1.18 -8.77
C GLY A 116 -12.09 2.54 -8.14
#